data_AF-A0A1F7RLW1-F1
#
_entry.id   AF-A0A1F7RLW1-F1
#
_cell.length_a   1.000
_cell.length_b   1.000
_cell.length_c   1.000
_cell.angle_alpha   90.00
_cell.angle_beta   90.00
_cell.angle_gamma   90.00
#
_symmetry.space_group_name_H-M   'P 1'
#
loop_
_entity.id
_entity.type
_entity.pdbx_description
1 polymer ?
#
loop_
_entity_poly.entity_id
_entity_poly.type
_entity_poly.pdbx_seq_one_letter_code
_entity_poly.pdbx_strand_id
1 'polypeptide(L)'
;MKTARLEIDISGDVYSTLEIKGYTKKKLAINLFSEGILSFGKAAQLAGLNKWRFMDLLREKKIPFYEPTEEEISEDIKREGRK
;
A
#
# COMPACT_ATOMS: atom_id res chain seq x y z
N MET A 1 6.33 14.10 15.50
CA MET A 1 6.73 13.77 14.10
C MET A 1 7.07 15.05 13.38
N LYS A 2 8.12 15.09 12.57
CA LYS A 2 8.41 16.22 11.69
C LYS A 2 7.47 16.16 10.48
N THR A 3 6.81 17.27 10.16
CA THR A 3 5.91 17.38 9.01
C THR A 3 6.68 18.01 7.86
N ALA A 4 6.57 17.43 6.66
CA ALA A 4 7.09 18.00 5.43
C ALA A 4 5.93 18.23 4.46
N ARG A 5 5.99 19.33 3.70
CA ARG A 5 4.98 19.68 2.69
C ARG A 5 5.61 19.48 1.31
N LEU A 6 4.93 18.70 0.46
CA LEU A 6 5.27 18.54 -0.95
C LEU A 6 4.24 19.32 -1.75
N GLU A 7 4.69 20.33 -2.49
CA GLU A 7 3.87 21.06 -3.46
C GLU A 7 4.26 20.59 -4.86
N ILE A 8 3.25 20.21 -5.64
CA ILE A 8 3.43 19.73 -7.00
C ILE A 8 2.62 20.66 -7.89
N ASP A 9 3.31 21.36 -8.78
CA ASP A 9 2.65 22.17 -9.80
C ASP A 9 2.22 21.25 -10.96
N ILE A 10 0.93 21.26 -11.26
CA ILE A 10 0.32 20.44 -12.32
C ILE A 10 -0.67 21.30 -13.08
N SER A 11 -0.85 21.00 -14.36
CA SER A 11 -1.87 21.69 -15.15
C SER A 11 -3.28 21.40 -14.62
N GLY A 12 -4.20 22.34 -14.85
CA GLY A 12 -5.61 22.19 -14.45
C GLY A 12 -6.27 20.95 -15.04
N ASP A 13 -5.89 20.55 -16.26
CA ASP A 13 -6.43 19.35 -16.93
C ASP A 13 -6.01 18.05 -16.20
N VAL A 14 -4.75 18.00 -15.74
CA VAL A 14 -4.24 16.87 -14.97
C VAL A 14 -4.94 16.82 -13.61
N TYR A 15 -5.10 17.96 -12.93
CA TYR A 15 -5.84 18.03 -11.67
C TYR A 15 -7.28 17.51 -11.84
N SER A 16 -7.98 17.99 -12.87
CA SER A 16 -9.37 17.61 -13.16
C SER A 16 -9.49 16.10 -13.41
N THR A 17 -8.54 15.53 -14.16
CA THR A 17 -8.49 14.08 -14.41
C THR A 17 -8.25 13.29 -13.12
N LEU A 18 -7.33 13.75 -12.25
CA LEU A 18 -7.04 13.10 -10.98
C LEU A 18 -8.26 13.15 -10.05
N GLU A 19 -8.98 14.27 -10.01
CA GLU A 19 -10.20 14.43 -9.23
C GLU A 19 -11.30 13.47 -9.70
N ILE A 20 -11.58 13.44 -11.02
CA ILE A 20 -12.60 12.56 -11.62
C ILE A 20 -12.25 11.08 -11.40
N LYS A 21 -10.97 10.70 -11.53
CA LYS A 21 -10.51 9.32 -11.30
C LYS A 21 -10.37 8.99 -9.81
N GLY A 22 -10.66 9.94 -8.91
CA GLY A 22 -10.55 9.77 -7.47
C GLY A 22 -9.14 9.38 -7.04
N TYR A 23 -8.13 10.06 -7.58
CA TYR A 23 -6.74 9.87 -7.18
C TYR A 23 -6.56 10.47 -5.78
N THR A 24 -6.15 9.64 -4.82
CA THR A 24 -6.09 10.02 -3.41
C THR A 24 -4.72 9.69 -2.83
N LYS A 25 -4.41 10.30 -1.68
CA LYS A 25 -3.21 9.95 -0.88
C LYS A 25 -3.09 8.44 -0.62
N LYS A 26 -4.22 7.73 -0.52
CA LYS A 26 -4.27 6.27 -0.37
C LYS A 26 -3.75 5.55 -1.62
N LYS A 27 -4.20 5.95 -2.83
CA LYS A 27 -3.70 5.38 -4.09
C LYS A 27 -2.22 5.66 -4.29
N LEU A 28 -1.77 6.87 -3.98
CA LEU A 28 -0.36 7.21 -4.03
C LEU A 28 0.48 6.37 -3.05
N ALA A 29 0.01 6.23 -1.80
CA ALA A 29 0.68 5.41 -0.80
C ALA A 29 0.77 3.93 -1.20
N ILE A 30 -0.29 3.40 -1.81
CA ILE A 30 -0.30 2.05 -2.37
C ILE A 30 0.76 1.90 -3.46
N ASN A 31 0.78 2.79 -4.45
CA ASN A 31 1.74 2.69 -5.56
C ASN A 31 3.18 2.76 -5.05
N LEU A 32 3.49 3.72 -4.18
CA LEU A 32 4.82 3.87 -3.60
C LEU A 32 5.23 2.71 -2.68
N PHE A 33 4.27 2.02 -2.07
CA PHE A 33 4.54 0.79 -1.32
C PHE A 33 4.84 -0.37 -2.27
N SER A 34 4.01 -0.56 -3.30
CA SER A 34 4.20 -1.63 -4.30
C SER A 34 5.51 -1.49 -5.07
N GLU A 35 5.98 -0.26 -5.30
CA GLU A 35 7.29 0.03 -5.91
C GLU A 35 8.48 -0.13 -4.94
N GLY A 36 8.22 -0.42 -3.66
CA GLY A 36 9.26 -0.57 -2.63
C GLY A 36 9.88 0.75 -2.14
N ILE A 37 9.40 1.90 -2.61
CA ILE A 37 9.90 3.23 -2.25
C ILE A 37 9.55 3.56 -0.79
N LEU A 38 8.31 3.26 -0.38
CA LEU A 38 7.85 3.45 0.99
C LEU A 38 7.74 2.11 1.70
N SER A 39 8.33 2.03 2.89
CA SER A 39 8.04 0.93 3.80
C SER A 39 6.57 0.95 4.21
N PHE A 40 6.04 -0.21 4.61
CA PHE A 40 4.64 -0.37 5.03
C PHE A 40 4.18 0.71 6.03
N GLY A 41 5.01 1.03 7.03
CA GLY A 41 4.70 2.06 8.02
C GLY A 41 4.61 3.47 7.43
N LYS A 42 5.51 3.84 6.52
CA LYS A 42 5.51 5.15 5.86
C LYS A 42 4.36 5.28 4.87
N ALA A 43 4.04 4.21 4.15
CA ALA A 43 2.89 4.17 3.26
C ALA A 43 1.57 4.30 4.03
N ALA A 44 1.41 3.61 5.17
CA ALA A 44 0.27 3.80 6.05
C ALA A 44 0.14 5.26 6.53
N GLN A 45 1.25 5.87 6.92
CA GLN A 45 1.29 7.29 7.31
C GLN A 45 0.88 8.22 6.16
N LEU A 46 1.39 8.00 4.94
CA LEU A 46 1.01 8.79 3.75
C LEU A 46 -0.48 8.63 3.42
N ALA A 47 -1.02 7.41 3.58
CA ALA A 47 -2.43 7.12 3.39
C ALA A 47 -3.33 7.77 4.46
N GLY A 48 -2.76 8.31 5.54
CA GLY A 48 -3.51 8.82 6.70
C GLY A 48 -4.20 7.71 7.49
N LEU A 49 -3.66 6.49 7.44
CA LEU A 49 -4.24 5.29 8.05
C LEU A 49 -3.29 4.74 9.12
N ASN A 50 -3.86 4.08 10.13
CA ASN A 50 -3.06 3.23 11.00
C ASN A 50 -2.65 1.94 10.25
N LYS A 51 -1.69 1.20 10.80
CA LYS A 51 -1.13 -0.02 10.20
C LYS A 51 -2.20 -1.07 9.85
N TRP A 52 -3.16 -1.32 10.73
CA TRP A 52 -4.23 -2.29 10.51
C TRP A 52 -5.14 -1.89 9.35
N ARG A 53 -5.58 -0.61 9.32
CA ARG A 53 -6.42 -0.09 8.24
C ARG A 53 -5.69 -0.05 6.90
N PHE A 54 -4.38 0.15 6.92
CA PHE A 54 -3.57 0.06 5.71
C PHE A 54 -3.44 -1.39 5.22
N MET A 55 -3.30 -2.35 6.13
CA MET A 55 -3.33 -3.78 5.81
C MET A 55 -4.68 -4.19 5.18
N ASP A 56 -5.80 -3.77 5.77
CA ASP A 56 -7.14 -4.01 5.23
C ASP A 56 -7.27 -3.44 3.81
N LEU A 57 -6.77 -2.23 3.60
CA LEU A 57 -6.78 -1.57 2.29
C LEU A 57 -5.98 -2.35 1.24
N LEU A 58 -4.79 -2.85 1.58
CA LEU A 58 -4.00 -3.67 0.66
C LEU A 58 -4.70 -5.00 0.35
N ARG A 59 -5.33 -5.63 1.36
CA ARG A 59 -6.13 -6.85 1.18
C ARG A 59 -7.33 -6.62 0.26
N GLU A 60 -8.09 -5.55 0.46
CA GLU A 60 -9.23 -5.17 -0.39
C GLU A 60 -8.79 -4.96 -1.85
N LYS A 61 -7.62 -4.35 -2.04
CA LYS A 61 -7.03 -4.09 -3.36
C LYS A 61 -6.25 -5.29 -3.93
N LYS A 62 -6.19 -6.42 -3.21
CA LYS A 62 -5.43 -7.62 -3.58
C LYS A 62 -3.95 -7.34 -3.88
N ILE A 63 -3.36 -6.43 -3.11
CA ILE A 63 -1.95 -6.07 -3.24
C ILE A 63 -1.16 -6.92 -2.25
N PRO A 64 -0.20 -7.72 -2.72
CA PRO A 64 0.65 -8.49 -1.84
C PRO A 64 1.46 -7.54 -0.97
N PHE A 65 1.39 -7.74 0.34
CA PHE A 65 2.15 -6.98 1.34
C PHE A 65 2.95 -7.90 2.27
N TYR A 66 2.89 -9.20 1.97
CA TYR A 66 3.55 -10.27 2.67
C TYR A 66 3.92 -11.33 1.63
N GLU A 67 5.21 -11.61 1.51
CA GLU A 67 5.72 -12.78 0.82
C GLU A 67 6.08 -13.81 1.90
N PRO A 68 5.42 -14.98 1.91
CA PRO A 68 5.81 -16.04 2.83
C PRO A 68 7.20 -16.56 2.49
N THR A 69 7.97 -16.84 3.52
CA THR A 69 9.29 -17.46 3.42
C THR A 69 9.19 -18.92 2.96
N GLU A 70 10.30 -19.48 2.44
CA GLU A 70 10.34 -20.90 2.07
C GLU A 70 10.00 -21.81 3.25
N GLU A 71 10.41 -21.45 4.48
CA GLU A 71 10.03 -22.19 5.68
C GLU A 71 8.51 -22.16 5.90
N GLU A 72 7.87 -20.99 5.82
CA GLU A 72 6.41 -20.85 6.00
C GLU A 72 5.63 -21.62 4.94
N ILE A 73 6.09 -21.60 3.69
CA ILE A 73 5.51 -22.40 2.59
C ILE A 73 5.66 -23.90 2.89
N SER A 74 6.85 -24.33 3.34
CA SER A 74 7.12 -25.74 3.65
C SER A 74 6.26 -26.27 4.81
N GLU A 75 6.01 -25.43 5.81
CA GLU A 75 5.15 -25.78 6.94
C GLU A 75 3.68 -25.92 6.53
N ASP A 76 3.17 -25.05 5.65
CA ASP A 76 1.80 -25.13 5.15
C ASP A 76 1.59 -26.40 4.31
N ILE A 77 2.53 -26.75 3.42
CA ILE A 77 2.50 -28.01 2.65
C ILE A 77 2.48 -29.22 3.61
N LYS A 78 3.28 -29.19 4.68
CA LYS A 78 3.33 -30.26 5.68
C LYS A 78 2.05 -30.37 6.51
N ARG A 79 1.34 -29.26 6.74
CA ARG A 79 0.04 -29.23 7.41
C ARG A 79 -1.07 -29.79 6.51
N GLU A 80 -1.05 -29.48 5.21
CA GLU A 80 -2.04 -29.99 4.25
C GLU A 80 -1.88 -31.48 3.94
N GLY A 81 -0.66 -32.00 3.90
CA GLY A 81 -0.37 -33.43 3.68
C GLY A 81 -0.72 -34.37 4.87
N ARG A 82 -1.28 -33.83 5.97
CA ARG A 82 -1.76 -34.61 7.13
C ARG A 82 -3.28 -34.78 7.17
N LYS A 83 -4.01 -34.29 6.17
CA LYS A 83 -5.46 -34.53 6.04
C LYS A 83 -5.77 -35.81 5.27
#